data_AF-A0A923D4B2-F1
#
_entry.id   AF-A0A923D4B2-F1
#
_cell.length_a   1.000
_cell.length_b   1.000
_cell.length_c   1.000
_cell.angle_alpha   90.00
_cell.angle_beta   90.00
_cell.angle_gamma   90.00
#
_symmetry.space_group_name_H-M   'P 1'
#
loop_
_entity.id
_entity.type
_entity.pdbx_description
1 polymer ?
#
loop_
_entity_poly.entity_id
_entity_poly.type
_entity_poly.pdbx_seq_one_letter_code
_entity_poly.pdbx_strand_id
1 'polypeptide(L)' 'MKKEYNFAKGERGKFYSPGIQLNLPVYLEPDVKKYFPDSDAVNEALRCLLPLLGKKKIKPSTKHI' A
#
# COMPACT_ATOMS: atom_id res chain seq x y z
N MET A 1 -6.84 -1.39 26.10
CA MET A 1 -8.12 -1.80 25.47
C MET A 1 -9.23 -1.73 26.52
N LYS A 2 -10.48 -1.41 26.14
CA LYS A 2 -11.62 -1.41 27.08
C LYS A 2 -12.07 -2.84 27.38
N LYS A 3 -12.60 -3.08 28.58
CA LYS A 3 -13.20 -4.38 28.96
C LYS A 3 -14.47 -4.69 28.17
N GLU A 4 -15.27 -3.68 27.85
CA GLU A 4 -16.57 -3.84 27.18
C GLU A 4 -16.78 -2.78 26.09
N TYR A 5 -17.42 -3.18 25.00
CA TYR A 5 -17.80 -2.33 23.87
C TYR A 5 -19.27 -2.52 23.54
N ASN A 6 -19.99 -1.42 23.37
CA ASN A 6 -21.39 -1.43 22.96
C ASN A 6 -21.49 -1.38 21.43
N PHE A 7 -22.00 -2.46 20.83
CA PHE A 7 -22.23 -2.60 19.39
C PHE A 7 -23.72 -2.52 18.99
N ALA A 8 -24.61 -2.03 19.86
CA ALA A 8 -26.06 -2.00 19.59
C ALA A 8 -26.45 -1.20 18.33
N LYS A 9 -25.58 -0.29 17.86
CA LYS A 9 -25.75 0.47 16.60
C LYS A 9 -24.83 -0.03 15.48
N GLY A 10 -24.26 -1.22 15.61
CA GLY A 10 -23.34 -1.80 14.65
C GLY A 10 -24.08 -2.27 13.39
N GLU A 11 -23.60 -1.84 12.23
CA GLU A 11 -24.10 -2.27 10.93
C GLU A 11 -23.09 -3.23 10.29
N ARG A 12 -23.52 -4.45 9.94
CA ARG A 12 -22.66 -5.44 9.27
C ARG A 12 -22.24 -4.91 7.90
N GLY A 13 -20.94 -4.93 7.62
CA GLY A 13 -20.42 -4.51 6.32
C GLY A 13 -20.34 -3.00 6.11
N LYS A 14 -20.54 -2.17 7.15
CA LYS A 14 -20.48 -0.70 7.06
C LYS A 14 -19.22 -0.15 6.37
N PHE A 15 -18.08 -0.84 6.54
CA PHE A 15 -16.79 -0.47 5.94
C PHE A 15 -16.36 -1.43 4.81
N TYR A 16 -17.20 -2.38 4.45
CA TYR A 16 -16.92 -3.32 3.38
C TYR A 16 -17.35 -2.72 2.05
N SER A 17 -16.36 -2.46 1.19
CA SER A 17 -16.59 -2.01 -0.18
C SER A 17 -16.12 -3.10 -1.14
N PRO A 18 -17.03 -3.78 -1.86
CA PRO A 18 -16.64 -4.77 -2.86
C PRO A 18 -15.83 -4.10 -3.97
N GLY A 19 -14.74 -4.74 -4.39
CA GLY A 19 -13.86 -4.21 -5.44
C GLY A 19 -12.91 -3.09 -5.00
N ILE A 20 -12.76 -2.82 -3.69
CA ILE A 20 -11.80 -1.82 -3.22
C ILE A 20 -10.37 -2.19 -3.64
N GLN A 21 -9.68 -1.24 -4.28
CA GLN A 21 -8.26 -1.35 -4.59
C GLN A 21 -7.46 -0.81 -3.40
N LEU A 22 -6.83 -1.70 -2.64
CA LEU A 22 -5.97 -1.32 -1.52
C LEU A 22 -4.56 -1.03 -2.03
N ASN A 23 -4.17 0.24 -2.01
CA ASN A 23 -2.80 0.67 -2.27
C ASN A 23 -2.10 0.83 -0.92
N LEU A 24 -1.57 -0.27 -0.40
CA LEU A 24 -0.88 -0.28 0.89
C LEU A 24 0.45 0.50 0.76
N PRO A 25 0.77 1.39 1.72
CA PRO A 25 2.05 2.07 1.73
C PRO A 25 3.18 1.06 1.95
N VAL A 26 4.30 1.27 1.25
CA VAL A 26 5.54 0.50 1.44
C VAL A 26 6.49 1.33 2.29
N TYR A 27 6.98 0.76 3.37
CA TYR A 27 7.97 1.41 4.23
C TYR A 27 9.36 1.30 3.61
N LEU A 28 10.09 2.40 3.64
CA LEU A 28 11.49 2.44 3.26
C LEU A 28 12.36 2.03 4.47
N GLU A 29 13.42 1.29 4.19
CA GLU A 29 14.46 1.03 5.18
C GLU A 29 15.12 2.34 5.65
N PRO A 30 15.62 2.40 6.91
CA PRO A 30 16.14 3.63 7.50
C PRO A 30 17.31 4.26 6.73
N ASP A 31 18.11 3.46 6.04
CA ASP A 31 19.21 3.92 5.19
C ASP A 31 18.70 4.56 3.89
N VAL A 32 17.70 3.96 3.23
CA VAL A 32 17.08 4.49 2.02
C VAL A 32 16.32 5.78 2.31
N LYS A 33 15.60 5.84 3.44
CA LYS A 33 14.83 7.02 3.87
C LYS A 33 15.69 8.28 4.06
N LYS A 34 17.01 8.15 4.27
CA LYS A 34 17.93 9.29 4.37
C LYS A 34 18.05 10.06 3.04
N TYR A 35 17.82 9.37 1.92
CA TYR A 35 17.96 9.94 0.58
C TYR A 35 16.62 10.37 -0.03
N PHE A 36 15.51 9.79 0.45
CA PHE A 36 14.17 10.07 -0.06
C PHE A 36 13.25 10.55 1.08
N PRO A 37 12.85 11.84 1.07
CA PRO A 37 12.00 12.41 2.13
C PRO A 37 10.57 11.86 2.10
N ASP A 38 10.05 11.51 0.93
CA ASP A 38 8.68 11.06 0.71
C ASP A 38 8.55 10.09 -0.48
N SER A 39 7.31 9.65 -0.73
CA SER A 39 6.99 8.76 -1.85
C SER A 39 7.15 9.41 -3.22
N ASP A 40 7.01 10.72 -3.32
CA ASP A 40 7.08 11.42 -4.62
C ASP A 40 8.51 11.41 -5.14
N ALA A 41 9.49 11.69 -4.28
CA ALA A 41 10.91 11.60 -4.60
C ALA A 41 11.32 10.17 -5.05
N VAL A 42 10.81 9.13 -4.37
CA VAL A 42 11.05 7.73 -4.77
C VAL A 42 10.44 7.46 -6.15
N ASN A 43 9.20 7.88 -6.35
CA ASN A 43 8.47 7.64 -7.60
C ASN A 43 9.14 8.31 -8.79
N GLU A 44 9.64 9.53 -8.65
CA GLU A 44 10.40 10.22 -9.69
C GLU A 44 11.68 9.46 -10.06
N ALA A 45 12.47 9.05 -9.07
CA ALA A 45 13.68 8.27 -9.30
C ALA A 45 13.39 6.94 -10.02
N LEU A 46 12.35 6.21 -9.59
CA LEU A 46 11.95 4.95 -10.22
C LEU A 46 11.44 5.16 -11.65
N ARG A 47 10.69 6.24 -11.91
CA ARG A 47 10.20 6.57 -13.26
C ARG A 47 11.35 6.85 -14.23
N CYS A 48 12.40 7.53 -13.79
CA CYS A 48 13.61 7.75 -14.59
C CYS A 48 14.29 6.42 -14.99
N LEU A 49 14.16 5.36 -14.19
CA LEU A 49 14.74 4.05 -14.48
C LEU A 49 13.86 3.18 -15.39
N LEU A 50 12.55 3.45 -15.49
CA LEU A 50 11.62 2.64 -16.30
C LEU A 50 12.06 2.42 -17.76
N PRO A 51 12.61 3.42 -18.49
CA PRO A 51 13.06 3.22 -19.87
C PRO A 51 14.24 2.24 -20.01
N LEU A 52 15.06 2.11 -18.97
CA LEU A 52 16.23 1.23 -18.94
C LEU A 52 15.86 -0.20 -18.54
N LEU A 53 14.77 -0.35 -17.78
CA LEU A 53 14.25 -1.63 -17.35
C LEU A 53 13.48 -2.26 -18.50
N GLY A 54 14.08 -3.25 -19.17
CA GLY A 54 13.40 -4.07 -20.19
C GLY A 54 12.09 -4.67 -19.64
N LYS A 55 11.12 -4.98 -20.52
CA LYS A 55 9.77 -5.44 -20.15
C LYS A 55 9.79 -6.67 -19.23
N LYS A 56 9.85 -6.44 -17.91
CA LYS A 56 9.75 -7.49 -16.91
C LYS A 56 8.28 -7.63 -16.53
N LYS A 57 7.69 -8.80 -16.82
CA LYS A 57 6.32 -9.10 -16.39
C LYS A 57 6.30 -9.12 -14.86
N ILE A 58 5.72 -8.08 -14.27
CA ILE A 58 5.42 -8.06 -12.84
C ILE A 58 4.36 -9.16 -12.62
N LYS A 59 4.69 -10.21 -11.87
CA LYS A 59 3.66 -11.18 -11.45
C LYS A 59 2.67 -10.41 -10.57
N PRO A 60 1.36 -10.42 -10.89
CA PRO A 60 0.39 -9.82 -9.98
C PRO A 60 0.52 -10.52 -8.63
N SER A 61 0.66 -9.71 -7.57
CA SER A 61 0.65 -10.21 -6.20
C SER A 61 -0.62 -11.03 -6.01
N THR A 62 -0.45 -12.34 -5.81
CA THR A 62 -1.54 -13.30 -5.62
C THR A 62 -2.34 -12.84 -4.41
N LYS A 63 -3.58 -12.40 -4.61
CA LYS A 63 -4.52 -12.19 -3.51
C LYS A 63 -4.74 -13.54 -2.84
N HIS A 64 -4.11 -13.76 -1.69
CA HIS A 64 -4.53 -14.83 -0.79
C HIS A 64 -5.89 -14.42 -0.23
N ILE A 65 -6.92 -15.09 -0.72
CA ILE A 65 -8.28 -15.09 -0.16
C ILE A 65 -8.23 -15.80 1.19
#